data_AF-A0AA40CL93-F1
#
_entry.id   AF-A0AA40CL93-F1
#
_cell.length_a   1.000
_cell.length_b   1.000
_cell.length_c   1.000
_cell.angle_alpha   90.00
_cell.angle_beta   90.00
_cell.angle_gamma   90.00
#
_symmetry.space_group_name_H-M   'P 1'
#
loop_
_entity.id
_entity.type
_entity.pdbx_description
1 polymer ?
#
loop_
_entity_poly.entity_id
_entity_poly.type
_entity_poly.pdbx_seq_one_letter_code
_entity_poly.pdbx_strand_id
1 'polypeptide(L)'
;MSTVALIGSTGLVGSNILTTLISQPTCTAIQTISRRAPKSTSAKLNAVLEPDTTIWASRLAALSPQPTTVISALGTTRVAAGGIANQWKIDHDLNVELAKQAKAQGVKTFIFISSAGTGNMIYGHGPYFKMKQGVEDTVKGLGFEHAVVLRPGMILGEREGKKGGTGEWLNPVVNGLGRVFGVGVRDALGQDAVVIARAAVNAARLVEEGKAPGEYWLLDSSEVTVLKMSRPLLIGPPSGPLPPYPFHMEGLVIPGFGRGSKDLGIPTANLPVSPTATPWLDTLPSGVYFGWASLRLPPSHPDYAPVPGSAYSLFPMVMSIGYNPFYKNTVRSAEVHVLRKFSADFYGVTMRLGILGFIREEKDYKGLEALIADIEFDCEVARKSLERAAWMPREVGEEGTLDCGWLLRPGGEEEGKGEEGKGEEGKET
;
A
#
# COMPACT_ATOMS: atom_id res chain seq x y z
N MET A 1 9.76 -14.88 -6.59
CA MET A 1 8.52 -15.67 -6.62
C MET A 1 8.11 -15.91 -5.17
N SER A 2 6.99 -15.37 -4.71
CA SER A 2 6.38 -15.81 -3.45
C SER A 2 4.97 -16.35 -3.67
N THR A 3 4.82 -17.64 -3.40
CA THR A 3 3.53 -18.34 -3.35
C THR A 3 3.10 -18.39 -1.89
N VAL A 4 1.96 -17.77 -1.58
CA VAL A 4 1.44 -17.67 -0.22
C VAL A 4 0.18 -18.51 -0.07
N ALA A 5 0.15 -19.38 0.93
CA ALA A 5 -1.10 -20.00 1.38
C ALA A 5 -1.69 -19.22 2.55
N LEU A 6 -2.92 -18.74 2.42
CA LEU A 6 -3.65 -18.01 3.45
C LEU A 6 -4.82 -18.85 3.99
N ILE A 7 -4.73 -19.19 5.27
CA ILE A 7 -5.81 -19.89 6.00
C ILE A 7 -6.62 -18.88 6.81
N GLY A 8 -7.95 -18.98 6.73
CA GLY A 8 -8.86 -18.04 7.39
C GLY A 8 -9.19 -16.79 6.55
N SER A 9 -9.00 -16.84 5.22
CA SER A 9 -9.21 -15.74 4.27
C SER A 9 -10.59 -15.08 4.28
N THR A 10 -11.61 -15.74 4.82
CA THR A 10 -12.98 -15.18 4.96
C THR A 10 -13.24 -14.46 6.29
N GLY A 11 -12.33 -14.60 7.26
CA GLY A 11 -12.44 -13.97 8.58
C GLY A 11 -12.10 -12.48 8.52
N LEU A 12 -12.41 -11.73 9.58
CA LEU A 12 -12.21 -10.27 9.62
C LEU A 12 -10.77 -9.83 9.30
N VAL A 13 -9.77 -10.46 9.92
CA VAL A 13 -8.36 -10.16 9.61
C VAL A 13 -7.94 -10.82 8.30
N GLY A 14 -8.34 -12.08 8.07
CA GLY A 14 -7.93 -12.83 6.88
C GLY A 14 -8.39 -12.21 5.55
N SER A 15 -9.58 -11.59 5.49
CA SER A 15 -10.05 -10.91 4.28
C SER A 15 -9.24 -9.66 3.96
N ASN A 16 -8.76 -8.97 4.99
CA ASN A 16 -7.85 -7.84 4.86
C ASN A 16 -6.44 -8.30 4.47
N ILE A 17 -5.95 -9.43 5.00
CA ILE A 17 -4.68 -10.03 4.57
C ILE A 17 -4.77 -10.40 3.10
N LEU A 18 -5.85 -11.05 2.66
CA LEU A 18 -6.05 -11.43 1.27
C LEU A 18 -6.01 -10.21 0.34
N THR A 19 -6.78 -9.18 0.67
CA THR A 19 -6.79 -7.92 -0.10
C THR A 19 -5.40 -7.28 -0.17
N THR A 20 -4.66 -7.29 0.95
CA THR A 20 -3.30 -6.75 1.01
C THR A 20 -2.33 -7.59 0.17
N LEU A 21 -2.40 -8.93 0.23
CA LEU A 21 -1.59 -9.83 -0.58
C LEU A 21 -1.84 -9.68 -2.08
N ILE A 22 -3.11 -9.59 -2.51
CA ILE A 22 -3.48 -9.40 -3.93
C ILE A 22 -2.79 -8.17 -4.50
N SER A 23 -2.73 -7.09 -3.71
CA SER A 23 -2.07 -5.86 -4.12
C SER A 23 -0.54 -5.95 -4.16
N GLN A 24 0.10 -6.93 -3.48
CA GLN A 24 1.56 -7.07 -3.50
C GLN A 24 2.07 -7.57 -4.86
N PRO A 25 2.99 -6.85 -5.53
CA PRO A 25 3.55 -7.28 -6.83
C PRO A 25 4.43 -8.52 -6.70
N THR A 26 5.16 -8.62 -5.59
CA THR A 26 6.07 -9.73 -5.28
C THR A 26 5.34 -11.06 -5.05
N CYS A 27 4.09 -10.98 -4.58
CA CYS A 27 3.21 -12.13 -4.42
C CYS A 27 2.64 -12.54 -5.79
N THR A 28 3.13 -13.68 -6.29
CA THR A 28 2.82 -14.18 -7.63
C THR A 28 1.64 -15.15 -7.63
N ALA A 29 1.41 -15.85 -6.53
CA ALA A 29 0.28 -16.78 -6.37
C ALA A 29 -0.20 -16.79 -4.92
N ILE A 30 -1.52 -16.73 -4.75
CA ILE A 30 -2.20 -16.78 -3.46
C ILE A 30 -3.14 -17.98 -3.48
N GLN A 31 -2.99 -18.87 -2.52
CA GLN A 31 -3.88 -20.02 -2.36
C GLN A 31 -4.62 -19.90 -1.04
N THR A 32 -5.92 -20.15 -1.04
CA THR A 32 -6.69 -20.16 0.20
C THR A 32 -7.40 -21.48 0.37
N ILE A 33 -7.46 -22.00 1.59
CA ILE A 33 -8.35 -23.11 1.95
C ILE A 33 -9.42 -22.53 2.88
N SER A 34 -10.67 -22.67 2.47
CA SER A 34 -11.78 -22.02 3.16
C SER A 34 -13.09 -22.76 2.97
N ARG A 35 -13.99 -22.68 3.95
CA ARG A 35 -15.33 -23.29 3.87
C ARG A 35 -16.27 -22.55 2.90
N ARG A 36 -15.93 -21.32 2.54
CA ARG A 36 -16.73 -20.39 1.72
C ARG A 36 -15.78 -19.55 0.87
N ALA A 37 -16.24 -19.11 -0.29
CA ALA A 37 -15.43 -18.27 -1.18
C ALA A 37 -15.03 -16.94 -0.51
N PRO A 38 -13.77 -16.49 -0.68
CA PRO A 38 -13.40 -15.12 -0.34
C PRO A 38 -14.17 -14.10 -1.19
N LYS A 39 -14.36 -12.90 -0.64
CA LYS A 39 -15.02 -11.80 -1.37
C LYS A 39 -14.13 -11.18 -2.45
N SER A 40 -12.85 -11.05 -2.14
CA SER A 40 -11.85 -10.48 -3.06
C SER A 40 -11.51 -11.50 -4.13
N THR A 41 -11.46 -11.06 -5.40
CA THR A 41 -11.07 -11.88 -6.55
C THR A 41 -9.79 -11.32 -7.17
N SER A 42 -9.00 -12.19 -7.81
CA SER A 42 -7.77 -11.81 -8.51
C SER A 42 -7.31 -12.96 -9.41
N ALA A 43 -6.64 -12.66 -10.52
CA ALA A 43 -5.95 -13.66 -11.32
C ALA A 43 -4.84 -14.40 -10.54
N LYS A 44 -4.32 -13.79 -9.46
CA LYS A 44 -3.33 -14.40 -8.56
C LYS A 44 -3.95 -15.39 -7.56
N LEU A 45 -5.27 -15.38 -7.39
CA LEU A 45 -5.96 -16.10 -6.33
C LEU A 45 -6.50 -17.45 -6.83
N ASN A 46 -6.02 -18.53 -6.22
CA ASN A 46 -6.61 -19.86 -6.29
C ASN A 46 -7.36 -20.18 -4.98
N ALA A 47 -8.69 -20.07 -5.00
CA ALA A 47 -9.53 -20.31 -3.83
C ALA A 47 -10.01 -21.77 -3.78
N VAL A 48 -9.42 -22.57 -2.89
CA VAL A 48 -9.87 -23.94 -2.58
C VAL A 48 -11.03 -23.88 -1.59
N LEU A 49 -12.19 -24.35 -2.04
CA LEU A 49 -13.38 -24.51 -1.21
C LEU A 49 -13.41 -25.90 -0.60
N GLU A 50 -13.22 -25.98 0.71
CA GLU A 50 -13.26 -27.23 1.46
C GLU A 50 -14.10 -27.04 2.73
N PRO A 51 -15.36 -27.48 2.74
CA PRO A 51 -16.22 -27.43 3.91
C PRO A 51 -15.74 -28.30 5.08
N ASP A 52 -15.10 -29.44 4.78
CA ASP A 52 -14.60 -30.37 5.79
C ASP A 52 -13.23 -29.95 6.31
N THR A 53 -13.22 -29.37 7.51
CA THR A 53 -11.99 -28.88 8.14
C THR A 53 -11.01 -29.99 8.50
N THR A 54 -11.45 -31.24 8.64
CA THR A 54 -10.59 -32.36 9.05
C THR A 54 -9.58 -32.77 7.98
N ILE A 55 -9.82 -32.40 6.72
CA ILE A 55 -8.94 -32.70 5.59
C ILE A 55 -8.13 -31.49 5.11
N TRP A 56 -8.18 -30.37 5.83
CA TRP A 56 -7.49 -29.14 5.42
C TRP A 56 -5.96 -29.29 5.40
N ALA A 57 -5.37 -30.08 6.29
CA ALA A 57 -3.95 -30.43 6.21
C ALA A 57 -3.65 -31.15 4.88
N SER A 58 -4.41 -32.19 4.54
CA SER A 58 -4.26 -32.89 3.26
C SER A 58 -4.46 -31.96 2.06
N ARG A 59 -5.40 -31.00 2.14
CA ARG A 59 -5.59 -29.98 1.10
C ARG A 59 -4.39 -29.03 0.99
N LEU A 60 -3.79 -28.63 2.12
CA LEU A 60 -2.56 -27.82 2.14
C LEU A 60 -1.41 -28.55 1.45
N ALA A 61 -1.29 -29.87 1.69
CA ALA A 61 -0.29 -30.72 1.04
C ALA A 61 -0.48 -30.82 -0.48
N ALA A 62 -1.72 -30.77 -0.94
CA ALA A 62 -2.08 -30.91 -2.35
C ALA A 62 -2.02 -29.59 -3.14
N LEU A 63 -1.69 -28.47 -2.50
CA LEU A 63 -1.62 -27.18 -3.16
C LEU A 63 -0.49 -27.14 -4.21
N SER A 64 -0.80 -26.56 -5.37
CA SER A 64 0.14 -26.37 -6.48
C SER A 64 -0.03 -24.97 -7.11
N PRO A 65 1.05 -24.19 -7.28
CA PRO A 65 2.42 -24.46 -6.82
C PRO A 65 2.52 -24.58 -5.29
N GLN A 66 3.53 -25.29 -4.77
CA GLN A 66 3.69 -25.39 -3.32
C GLN A 66 3.99 -24.00 -2.71
N PRO A 67 3.35 -23.65 -1.58
CA PRO A 67 3.58 -22.37 -0.93
C PRO A 67 4.94 -22.33 -0.25
N THR A 68 5.65 -21.22 -0.37
CA THR A 68 6.88 -20.94 0.39
C THR A 68 6.57 -20.33 1.76
N THR A 69 5.41 -19.66 1.85
CA THR A 69 4.92 -18.96 3.03
C THR A 69 3.48 -19.37 3.34
N VAL A 70 3.20 -19.70 4.60
CA VAL A 70 1.82 -19.93 5.09
C VAL A 70 1.47 -18.83 6.09
N ILE A 71 0.31 -18.20 5.92
CA ILE A 71 -0.26 -17.25 6.89
C ILE A 71 -1.55 -17.84 7.44
N SER A 72 -1.61 -18.09 8.75
CA SER A 72 -2.83 -18.51 9.43
C SER A 72 -3.45 -17.37 10.22
N ALA A 73 -4.60 -16.89 9.72
CA ALA A 73 -5.52 -16.00 10.44
C ALA A 73 -6.79 -16.75 10.89
N LEU A 74 -6.67 -18.07 11.06
CA LEU A 74 -7.78 -18.94 11.42
C LEU A 74 -8.14 -18.77 12.90
N GLY A 75 -9.44 -18.62 13.16
CA GLY A 75 -10.01 -18.62 14.50
C GLY A 75 -11.52 -18.52 14.46
N THR A 76 -12.16 -18.89 15.56
CA THR A 76 -13.59 -18.80 15.76
C THR A 76 -13.91 -18.29 17.17
N THR A 77 -15.17 -17.96 17.40
CA THR A 77 -15.66 -17.62 18.75
C THR A 77 -16.33 -18.83 19.38
N ARG A 78 -16.33 -18.92 20.71
CA ARG A 78 -17.06 -19.96 21.45
C ARG A 78 -18.51 -20.12 20.99
N VAL A 79 -19.18 -18.99 20.72
CA VAL A 79 -20.57 -18.97 20.26
C VAL A 79 -20.69 -19.53 18.84
N ALA A 80 -19.83 -19.09 17.91
CA ALA A 80 -19.87 -19.58 16.53
C ALA A 80 -19.45 -21.06 16.39
N ALA A 81 -18.60 -21.55 17.29
CA ALA A 81 -18.20 -22.95 17.35
C ALA A 81 -19.24 -23.86 18.04
N GLY A 82 -20.18 -23.29 18.79
CA GLY A 82 -21.13 -24.05 19.60
C GLY A 82 -20.50 -24.70 20.84
N GLY A 83 -19.44 -24.12 21.40
CA GLY A 83 -18.81 -24.59 22.65
C GLY A 83 -17.29 -24.52 22.67
N ILE A 84 -16.70 -24.69 23.85
CA ILE A 84 -15.24 -24.63 24.06
C ILE A 84 -14.53 -25.78 23.34
N ALA A 85 -15.08 -27.00 23.39
CA ALA A 85 -14.49 -28.17 22.74
C ALA A 85 -14.39 -27.99 21.21
N ASN A 86 -15.44 -27.46 20.57
CA ASN A 86 -15.43 -27.19 19.13
C ASN A 86 -14.54 -25.99 18.79
N GLN A 87 -14.46 -24.98 19.66
CA GLN A 87 -13.51 -23.90 19.49
C GLN A 87 -12.07 -24.43 19.56
N TRP A 88 -11.77 -25.35 20.47
CA TRP A 88 -10.45 -25.98 20.59
C TRP A 88 -10.03 -26.68 19.31
N LYS A 89 -10.94 -27.46 18.70
CA LYS A 89 -10.69 -28.13 17.42
C LYS A 89 -10.26 -27.18 16.30
N ILE A 90 -10.77 -25.94 16.31
CA ILE A 90 -10.50 -24.94 15.26
C ILE A 90 -9.32 -24.03 15.62
N ASP A 91 -9.37 -23.37 16.79
CA ASP A 91 -8.39 -22.36 17.20
C ASP A 91 -7.07 -22.99 17.67
N HIS A 92 -7.04 -24.27 18.03
CA HIS A 92 -5.84 -25.02 18.41
C HIS A 92 -5.55 -26.17 17.46
N ASP A 93 -6.35 -27.24 17.45
CA ASP A 93 -5.96 -28.53 16.83
C ASP A 93 -5.71 -28.38 15.33
N LEU A 94 -6.67 -27.78 14.61
CA LEU A 94 -6.55 -27.52 13.17
C LEU A 94 -5.37 -26.59 12.84
N ASN A 95 -5.10 -25.58 13.66
CA ASN A 95 -3.93 -24.72 13.46
C ASN A 95 -2.61 -25.49 13.64
N VAL A 96 -2.54 -26.36 14.64
CA VAL A 96 -1.39 -27.24 14.90
C VAL A 96 -1.18 -28.22 13.75
N GLU A 97 -2.24 -28.86 13.26
CA GLU A 97 -2.19 -29.78 12.13
C GLU A 97 -1.71 -29.07 10.85
N LEU A 98 -2.22 -27.87 10.57
CA LEU A 98 -1.78 -27.07 9.43
C LEU A 98 -0.32 -26.65 9.55
N ALA A 99 0.15 -26.25 10.74
CA ALA A 99 1.55 -25.90 10.95
C ALA A 99 2.48 -27.12 10.74
N LYS A 100 2.12 -28.28 11.30
CA LYS A 100 2.87 -29.53 11.10
C LYS A 100 2.93 -29.92 9.62
N GLN A 101 1.80 -29.83 8.93
CA GLN A 101 1.73 -30.16 7.52
C GLN A 101 2.52 -29.16 6.65
N ALA A 102 2.44 -27.86 6.95
CA ALA A 102 3.25 -26.84 6.29
C ALA A 102 4.74 -27.18 6.39
N LYS A 103 5.23 -27.47 7.60
CA LYS A 103 6.63 -27.86 7.82
C LYS A 103 7.00 -29.13 7.05
N ALA A 104 6.11 -30.13 7.03
CA ALA A 104 6.34 -31.38 6.30
C ALA A 104 6.43 -31.18 4.77
N GLN A 105 5.78 -30.14 4.23
CA GLN A 105 5.87 -29.76 2.81
C GLN A 105 7.03 -28.80 2.51
N GLY A 106 7.92 -28.54 3.48
CA GLY A 106 9.07 -27.66 3.27
C GLY A 106 8.70 -26.18 3.16
N VAL A 107 7.54 -25.77 3.67
CA VAL A 107 7.22 -24.35 3.86
C VAL A 107 8.33 -23.71 4.70
N LYS A 108 8.88 -22.62 4.21
CA LYS A 108 10.00 -21.91 4.84
C LYS A 108 9.52 -20.98 5.94
N THR A 109 8.47 -20.22 5.63
CA THR A 109 7.94 -19.17 6.50
C THR A 109 6.54 -19.50 6.98
N PHE A 110 6.31 -19.51 8.30
CA PHE A 110 4.98 -19.66 8.88
C PHE A 110 4.61 -18.44 9.71
N ILE A 111 3.50 -17.78 9.39
CA ILE A 111 3.01 -16.59 10.09
C ILE A 111 1.68 -16.91 10.77
N PHE A 112 1.60 -16.66 12.07
CA PHE A 112 0.41 -16.93 12.87
C PHE A 112 -0.16 -15.65 13.50
N ILE A 113 -1.46 -15.42 13.29
CA ILE A 113 -2.21 -14.36 13.99
C ILE A 113 -2.74 -14.92 15.32
N SER A 114 -2.02 -14.59 16.39
CA SER A 114 -2.33 -14.95 17.77
C SER A 114 -3.16 -13.84 18.45
N SER A 115 -2.87 -13.55 19.72
CA SER A 115 -3.55 -12.57 20.56
C SER A 115 -2.60 -12.03 21.62
N ALA A 116 -2.77 -10.75 21.99
CA ALA A 116 -2.18 -10.19 23.20
C ALA A 116 -2.67 -10.96 24.44
N GLY A 117 -1.83 -11.05 25.47
CA GLY A 117 -2.13 -11.77 26.73
C GLY A 117 -1.76 -13.26 26.73
N THR A 118 -1.41 -13.85 25.57
CA THR A 118 -0.90 -15.22 25.48
C THR A 118 0.43 -15.38 26.22
N GLY A 119 0.56 -16.40 27.07
CA GLY A 119 1.76 -16.67 27.87
C GLY A 119 1.96 -15.74 29.08
N ASN A 120 1.04 -14.81 29.36
CA ASN A 120 1.12 -13.97 30.56
C ASN A 120 0.52 -14.69 31.77
N MET A 121 1.22 -14.68 32.92
CA MET A 121 0.80 -15.37 34.15
C MET A 121 -0.57 -14.87 34.68
N ILE A 122 -0.91 -13.59 34.46
CA ILE A 122 -2.14 -12.97 34.98
C ILE A 122 -3.36 -13.27 34.10
N TYR A 123 -3.19 -13.35 32.78
CA TYR A 123 -4.28 -13.48 31.80
C TYR A 123 -4.35 -14.85 31.11
N GLY A 124 -3.26 -15.63 31.15
CA GLY A 124 -3.05 -16.85 30.34
C GLY A 124 -3.81 -18.11 30.80
N HIS A 125 -4.67 -18.02 31.81
CA HIS A 125 -5.36 -19.19 32.37
C HIS A 125 -6.68 -19.51 31.67
N GLY A 126 -7.22 -18.58 30.87
CA GLY A 126 -8.44 -18.79 30.10
C GLY A 126 -8.27 -19.79 28.94
N PRO A 127 -9.28 -20.62 28.60
CA PRO A 127 -9.19 -21.63 27.54
C PRO A 127 -8.70 -21.08 26.18
N TYR A 128 -9.14 -19.88 25.81
CA TYR A 128 -8.73 -19.21 24.56
C TYR A 128 -7.22 -18.92 24.52
N PHE A 129 -6.64 -18.41 25.60
CA PHE A 129 -5.21 -18.11 25.64
C PHE A 129 -4.36 -19.38 25.63
N LYS A 130 -4.83 -20.47 26.28
CA LYS A 130 -4.18 -21.78 26.19
C LYS A 130 -4.19 -22.35 24.77
N MET A 131 -5.30 -22.20 24.03
CA MET A 131 -5.37 -22.60 22.62
C MET A 131 -4.32 -21.84 21.80
N LYS A 132 -4.28 -20.50 21.92
CA LYS A 132 -3.32 -19.69 21.18
C LYS A 132 -1.87 -19.99 21.57
N GLN A 133 -1.59 -20.16 22.87
CA GLN A 133 -0.27 -20.53 23.35
C GLN A 133 0.19 -21.89 22.82
N GLY A 134 -0.67 -22.90 22.83
CA GLY A 134 -0.33 -24.23 22.29
C GLY A 134 0.02 -24.20 20.80
N VAL A 135 -0.62 -23.33 20.02
CA VAL A 135 -0.25 -23.11 18.62
C VAL A 135 1.10 -22.39 18.52
N GLU A 136 1.33 -21.34 19.30
CA GLU A 136 2.61 -20.61 19.31
C GLU A 136 3.78 -21.52 19.68
N ASP A 137 3.62 -22.34 20.72
CA ASP A 137 4.63 -23.31 21.18
C ASP A 137 4.91 -24.36 20.11
N THR A 138 3.85 -24.84 19.42
CA THR A 138 3.99 -25.76 18.29
C THR A 138 4.78 -25.11 17.14
N VAL A 139 4.38 -23.92 16.71
CA VAL A 139 5.04 -23.20 15.60
C VAL A 139 6.51 -22.94 15.92
N LYS A 140 6.82 -22.55 17.16
CA LYS A 140 8.20 -22.38 17.63
C LYS A 140 8.98 -23.70 17.61
N GLY A 141 8.38 -24.79 18.10
CA GLY A 141 9.01 -26.10 18.18
C GLY A 141 9.24 -26.79 16.83
N LEU A 142 8.49 -26.42 15.80
CA LEU A 142 8.64 -26.98 14.44
C LEU A 142 9.90 -26.49 13.71
N GLY A 143 10.54 -25.42 14.18
CA GLY A 143 11.80 -24.92 13.62
C GLY A 143 11.69 -24.56 12.12
N PHE A 144 10.68 -23.78 11.74
CA PHE A 144 10.64 -23.16 10.41
C PHE A 144 11.90 -22.31 10.16
N GLU A 145 12.28 -22.11 8.90
CA GLU A 145 13.37 -21.17 8.57
C GLU A 145 13.03 -19.79 9.14
N HIS A 146 11.75 -19.40 9.01
CA HIS A 146 11.19 -18.30 9.77
C HIS A 146 9.78 -18.62 10.31
N ALA A 147 9.55 -18.31 11.58
CA ALA A 147 8.27 -18.36 12.24
C ALA A 147 7.95 -16.96 12.79
N VAL A 148 6.86 -16.35 12.33
CA VAL A 148 6.41 -15.03 12.77
C VAL A 148 5.09 -15.17 13.53
N VAL A 149 5.03 -14.64 14.75
CA VAL A 149 3.81 -14.65 15.57
C VAL A 149 3.41 -13.22 15.86
N LEU A 150 2.20 -12.84 15.44
CA LEU A 150 1.62 -11.53 15.76
C LEU A 150 0.67 -11.70 16.94
N ARG A 151 0.86 -10.93 18.01
CA ARG A 151 -0.02 -10.88 19.19
C ARG A 151 -0.79 -9.56 19.23
N PRO A 152 -1.78 -9.37 18.33
CA PRO A 152 -2.53 -8.12 18.30
C PRO A 152 -3.37 -7.91 19.55
N GLY A 153 -3.69 -6.66 19.86
CA GLY A 153 -4.69 -6.28 20.86
C GLY A 153 -6.11 -6.70 20.45
N MET A 154 -7.14 -6.09 21.06
CA MET A 154 -8.52 -6.36 20.66
C MET A 154 -8.76 -6.01 19.19
N ILE A 155 -9.27 -6.95 18.39
CA ILE A 155 -9.47 -6.72 16.95
C ILE A 155 -10.73 -5.89 16.72
N LEU A 156 -10.56 -4.69 16.18
CA LEU A 156 -11.62 -3.76 15.81
C LEU A 156 -11.98 -3.91 14.33
N GLY A 157 -13.26 -3.77 13.99
CA GLY A 157 -13.76 -3.82 12.61
C GLY A 157 -15.18 -4.39 12.53
N GLU A 158 -15.91 -4.05 11.48
CA GLU A 158 -17.27 -4.55 11.27
C GLU A 158 -17.25 -6.02 10.83
N ARG A 159 -17.90 -6.89 11.61
CA ARG A 159 -18.15 -8.28 11.22
C ARG A 159 -19.53 -8.36 10.59
N GLU A 160 -19.63 -8.90 9.37
CA GLU A 160 -20.94 -9.21 8.80
C GLU A 160 -21.62 -10.36 9.58
N GLY A 161 -22.85 -10.10 10.02
CA GLY A 161 -23.73 -11.13 10.59
C GLY A 161 -23.74 -11.20 12.12
N LYS A 162 -24.18 -10.12 12.78
CA LYS A 162 -25.05 -10.06 13.98
C LYS A 162 -24.88 -8.69 14.62
N LYS A 163 -25.83 -7.77 14.36
CA LYS A 163 -26.10 -6.66 15.28
C LYS A 163 -26.49 -7.27 16.63
N GLY A 164 -25.86 -6.85 17.72
CA GLY A 164 -26.17 -7.29 19.08
C GLY A 164 -25.15 -8.19 19.80
N GLY A 165 -23.89 -8.23 19.36
CA GLY A 165 -22.80 -8.87 20.13
C GLY A 165 -22.09 -7.89 21.05
N THR A 166 -21.54 -8.36 22.19
CA THR A 166 -20.85 -7.61 23.27
C THR A 166 -19.81 -6.54 22.86
N GLY A 167 -19.43 -6.44 21.58
CA GLY A 167 -18.58 -5.37 21.05
C GLY A 167 -19.30 -4.04 20.73
N GLU A 168 -20.61 -4.05 20.46
CA GLU A 168 -21.36 -2.80 20.15
C GLU A 168 -21.46 -1.85 21.35
N TRP A 169 -21.47 -2.37 22.57
CA TRP A 169 -21.51 -1.57 23.80
C TRP A 169 -20.13 -1.03 24.21
N LEU A 170 -19.04 -1.57 23.67
CA LEU A 170 -17.67 -1.17 24.02
C LEU A 170 -17.06 -0.20 23.00
N ASN A 171 -17.54 -0.19 21.74
CA ASN A 171 -17.13 0.76 20.72
C ASN A 171 -17.25 2.25 21.17
N PRO A 172 -18.34 2.69 21.81
CA PRO A 172 -18.46 4.06 22.31
C PRO A 172 -17.47 4.35 23.45
N VAL A 173 -17.21 3.36 24.32
CA VAL A 173 -16.36 3.50 25.51
C VAL A 173 -14.89 3.61 25.12
N VAL A 174 -14.42 2.78 24.18
CA VAL A 174 -13.04 2.81 23.66
C VAL A 174 -12.81 4.06 22.80
N ASN A 175 -13.79 4.47 21.99
CA ASN A 175 -13.73 5.73 21.24
C ASN A 175 -13.73 6.95 22.16
N GLY A 176 -14.44 6.88 23.30
CA GLY A 176 -14.45 7.92 24.33
C GLY A 176 -13.11 8.05 25.05
N LEU A 177 -12.48 6.93 25.43
CA LEU A 177 -11.17 6.89 26.08
C LEU A 177 -10.02 7.38 25.16
N GLY A 178 -10.08 7.06 23.87
CA GLY A 178 -9.11 7.55 22.88
C GLY A 178 -9.12 9.07 22.68
N ARG A 179 -10.23 9.74 23.01
CA ARG A 179 -10.36 11.21 22.96
C ARG A 179 -9.70 11.90 24.16
N VAL A 180 -9.47 11.17 25.26
CA VAL A 180 -8.94 11.69 26.54
C VAL A 180 -7.47 11.34 26.76
N PHE A 181 -7.02 10.15 26.33
CA PHE A 181 -5.67 9.63 26.65
C PHE A 181 -4.73 9.45 25.44
N GLY A 182 -5.16 9.86 24.24
CA GLY A 182 -4.35 9.84 23.02
C GLY A 182 -4.41 8.53 22.23
N VAL A 183 -3.99 8.61 20.96
CA VAL A 183 -4.05 7.52 19.96
C VAL A 183 -3.23 6.28 20.39
N GLY A 184 -2.12 6.48 21.10
CA GLY A 184 -1.24 5.39 21.55
C GLY A 184 -1.87 4.43 22.57
N VAL A 185 -2.79 4.90 23.44
CA VAL A 185 -3.52 4.05 24.39
C VAL A 185 -4.61 3.24 23.68
N ARG A 186 -5.22 3.83 22.64
CA ARG A 186 -6.23 3.17 21.81
C ARG A 186 -5.63 2.01 21.02
N ASP A 187 -4.47 2.22 20.39
CA ASP A 187 -3.75 1.19 19.62
C ASP A 187 -3.21 0.06 20.50
N ALA A 188 -2.89 0.35 21.77
CA ALA A 188 -2.50 -0.66 22.75
C ALA A 188 -3.69 -1.52 23.22
N LEU A 189 -4.91 -0.96 23.28
CA LEU A 189 -6.13 -1.65 23.70
C LEU A 189 -6.83 -2.40 22.56
N GLY A 190 -6.74 -1.91 21.32
CA GLY A 190 -7.33 -2.55 20.16
C GLY A 190 -6.78 -2.06 18.82
N GLN A 191 -6.75 -2.96 17.84
CA GLN A 191 -6.18 -2.72 16.52
C GLN A 191 -7.19 -3.04 15.42
N ASP A 192 -7.25 -2.19 14.41
CA ASP A 192 -8.06 -2.43 13.22
C ASP A 192 -7.54 -3.68 12.46
N ALA A 193 -8.45 -4.51 11.97
CA ALA A 193 -8.13 -5.68 11.16
C ALA A 193 -7.24 -5.37 9.96
N VAL A 194 -7.37 -4.18 9.36
CA VAL A 194 -6.49 -3.70 8.26
C VAL A 194 -5.06 -3.49 8.75
N VAL A 195 -4.87 -2.97 9.97
CA VAL A 195 -3.53 -2.74 10.55
C VAL A 195 -2.81 -4.07 10.77
N ILE A 196 -3.51 -5.03 11.39
CA ILE A 196 -2.98 -6.38 11.63
C ILE A 196 -2.64 -7.07 10.30
N ALA A 197 -3.53 -6.95 9.31
CA ALA A 197 -3.32 -7.52 8.00
C ALA A 197 -2.08 -6.97 7.29
N ARG A 198 -1.91 -5.64 7.31
CA ARG A 198 -0.75 -4.97 6.72
C ARG A 198 0.53 -5.36 7.44
N ALA A 199 0.51 -5.48 8.76
CA ALA A 199 1.67 -5.93 9.53
C ALA A 199 2.07 -7.37 9.18
N ALA A 200 1.10 -8.28 9.04
CA ALA A 200 1.35 -9.67 8.67
C ALA A 200 1.99 -9.80 7.27
N VAL A 201 1.48 -9.05 6.29
CA VAL A 201 2.04 -9.04 4.94
C VAL A 201 3.41 -8.35 4.90
N ASN A 202 3.61 -7.28 5.66
CA ASN A 202 4.92 -6.63 5.76
C ASN A 202 5.96 -7.55 6.42
N ALA A 203 5.56 -8.30 7.46
CA ALA A 203 6.44 -9.27 8.09
C ALA A 203 6.88 -10.37 7.11
N ALA A 204 5.95 -10.90 6.30
CA ALA A 204 6.28 -11.86 5.23
C ALA A 204 7.31 -11.29 4.25
N ARG A 205 7.11 -10.04 3.82
CA ARG A 205 8.03 -9.34 2.91
C ARG A 205 9.42 -9.15 3.55
N LEU A 206 9.49 -8.73 4.81
CA LEU A 206 10.75 -8.53 5.51
C LEU A 206 11.53 -9.84 5.70
N VAL A 207 10.82 -10.95 5.92
CA VAL A 207 11.44 -12.29 5.92
C VAL A 207 12.02 -12.61 4.54
N GLU A 208 11.25 -12.44 3.47
CA GLU A 208 11.73 -12.70 2.09
C GLU A 208 12.94 -11.83 1.70
N GLU A 209 13.03 -10.62 2.25
CA GLU A 209 14.16 -9.70 2.06
C GLU A 209 15.37 -10.01 2.96
N GLY A 210 15.30 -11.03 3.82
CA GLY A 210 16.36 -11.34 4.79
C GLY A 210 16.51 -10.30 5.90
N LYS A 211 15.46 -9.50 6.15
CA LYS A 211 15.42 -8.41 7.15
C LYS A 211 14.68 -8.79 8.43
N ALA A 212 14.26 -10.06 8.57
CA ALA A 212 13.68 -10.53 9.82
C ALA A 212 14.75 -10.50 10.94
N PRO A 213 14.39 -10.10 12.16
CA PRO A 213 15.35 -10.01 13.27
C PRO A 213 15.84 -11.37 13.78
N GLY A 214 15.21 -12.48 13.35
CA GLY A 214 15.62 -13.84 13.68
C GLY A 214 14.70 -14.89 13.06
N GLU A 215 15.00 -16.16 13.34
CA GLU A 215 14.19 -17.30 12.90
C GLU A 215 12.81 -17.28 13.55
N TYR A 216 12.72 -17.02 14.86
CA TYR A 216 11.45 -16.85 15.57
C TYR A 216 11.23 -15.38 15.91
N TRP A 217 10.26 -14.75 15.25
CA TRP A 217 9.94 -13.35 15.42
C TRP A 217 8.56 -13.17 16.05
N LEU A 218 8.55 -12.76 17.31
CA LEU A 218 7.33 -12.42 18.03
C LEU A 218 7.09 -10.91 17.93
N LEU A 219 5.88 -10.52 17.53
CA LEU A 219 5.42 -9.14 17.42
C LEU A 219 4.30 -8.90 18.45
N ASP A 220 4.54 -8.02 19.42
CA ASP A 220 3.49 -7.57 20.34
C ASP A 220 2.52 -6.57 19.68
N SER A 221 1.50 -6.12 20.42
CA SER A 221 0.49 -5.20 19.86
C SER A 221 1.10 -3.86 19.40
N SER A 222 2.10 -3.33 20.10
CA SER A 222 2.76 -2.08 19.71
C SER A 222 3.59 -2.28 18.44
N GLU A 223 4.32 -3.39 18.35
CA GLU A 223 5.13 -3.72 17.18
C GLU A 223 4.27 -4.01 15.96
N VAL A 224 3.11 -4.66 16.12
CA VAL A 224 2.13 -4.84 15.03
C VAL A 224 1.68 -3.49 14.48
N THR A 225 1.46 -2.49 15.33
CA THR A 225 1.08 -1.14 14.90
C THR A 225 2.21 -0.44 14.16
N VAL A 226 3.45 -0.61 14.61
CA VAL A 226 4.64 -0.01 13.97
C VAL A 226 4.97 -0.69 12.65
N LEU A 227 4.80 -2.02 12.56
CA LEU A 227 5.12 -2.82 11.39
C LEU A 227 4.06 -2.73 10.28
N LYS A 228 2.95 -2.02 10.51
CA LYS A 228 1.92 -1.84 9.47
C LYS A 228 2.53 -1.18 8.24
N MET A 229 2.15 -1.66 7.05
CA MET A 229 2.36 -0.90 5.81
C MET A 229 1.71 0.48 6.00
N SER A 230 2.53 1.53 6.02
CA SER A 230 2.08 2.86 6.44
C SER A 230 0.99 3.46 5.53
N ARG A 231 0.85 2.96 4.30
CA ARG A 231 -0.13 3.41 3.29
C ARG A 231 -0.62 2.24 2.41
N PRO A 232 -1.86 2.27 1.88
CA PRO A 232 -2.38 1.22 0.99
C PRO A 232 -1.64 1.19 -0.35
N LEU A 233 -1.58 0.03 -0.99
CA LEU A 233 -0.99 -0.10 -2.35
C LEU A 233 -1.87 0.43 -3.48
N LEU A 234 -3.17 0.59 -3.22
CA LEU A 234 -4.13 1.13 -4.18
C LEU A 234 -4.79 2.37 -3.56
N ILE A 235 -4.74 3.49 -4.28
CA ILE A 235 -5.39 4.73 -3.87
C ILE A 235 -6.67 4.94 -4.65
N GLY A 236 -7.75 5.33 -3.95
CA GLY A 236 -9.04 5.63 -4.55
C GLY A 236 -9.81 4.42 -5.09
N PRO A 237 -11.08 4.62 -5.48
CA PRO A 237 -11.96 3.53 -5.89
C PRO A 237 -11.58 2.94 -7.25
N PRO A 238 -12.04 1.73 -7.58
CA PRO A 238 -11.86 1.14 -8.91
C PRO A 238 -12.43 1.98 -10.06
N SER A 239 -13.41 2.84 -9.77
CA SER A 239 -14.10 3.70 -10.74
C SER A 239 -13.30 4.90 -11.24
N GLY A 240 -12.10 5.16 -10.71
CA GLY A 240 -11.25 6.27 -11.12
C GLY A 240 -11.01 7.31 -10.01
N PRO A 241 -10.28 8.39 -10.32
CA PRO A 241 -10.09 9.51 -9.41
C PRO A 241 -11.43 10.15 -9.05
N LEU A 242 -11.56 10.62 -7.81
CA LEU A 242 -12.74 11.31 -7.30
C LEU A 242 -12.45 12.82 -7.16
N PRO A 243 -13.47 13.69 -7.25
CA PRO A 243 -13.31 15.11 -6.94
C PRO A 243 -12.59 15.31 -5.59
N PRO A 244 -11.64 16.26 -5.51
CA PRO A 244 -11.36 17.31 -6.49
C PRO A 244 -10.37 16.93 -7.62
N TYR A 245 -9.93 15.67 -7.71
CA TYR A 245 -9.01 15.24 -8.76
C TYR A 245 -9.71 15.08 -10.13
N PRO A 246 -9.01 15.28 -11.26
CA PRO A 246 -7.59 15.63 -11.36
C PRO A 246 -7.27 17.12 -11.11
N PHE A 247 -6.13 17.38 -10.47
CA PHE A 247 -5.51 18.71 -10.53
C PHE A 247 -4.52 18.77 -11.69
N HIS A 248 -4.34 19.96 -12.26
CA HIS A 248 -3.49 20.17 -13.42
C HIS A 248 -2.41 21.23 -13.17
N MET A 249 -1.22 21.00 -13.73
CA MET A 249 -0.06 21.90 -13.67
C MET A 249 0.73 21.84 -14.98
N GLU A 250 1.27 22.96 -15.45
CA GLU A 250 2.12 23.05 -16.65
C GLU A 250 3.30 23.99 -16.39
N GLY A 251 4.45 23.70 -16.99
CA GLY A 251 5.61 24.58 -16.93
C GLY A 251 6.82 24.00 -17.65
N LEU A 252 7.89 24.80 -17.73
CA LEU A 252 9.20 24.32 -18.18
C LEU A 252 9.89 23.56 -17.05
N VAL A 253 10.55 22.46 -17.38
CA VAL A 253 11.35 21.69 -16.42
C VAL A 253 12.60 22.48 -16.04
N ILE A 254 12.73 22.83 -14.76
CA ILE A 254 13.89 23.56 -14.24
C ILE A 254 14.78 22.67 -13.34
N PRO A 255 16.08 22.98 -13.22
CA PRO A 255 16.96 22.32 -12.26
C PRO A 255 16.46 22.48 -10.83
N GLY A 256 16.52 21.40 -10.04
CA GLY A 256 16.26 21.44 -8.61
C GLY A 256 17.49 21.83 -7.79
N PHE A 257 17.32 21.97 -6.47
CA PHE A 257 18.38 22.37 -5.53
C PHE A 257 19.33 21.23 -5.12
N GLY A 258 19.46 20.19 -5.95
CA GLY A 258 20.54 19.19 -5.86
C GLY A 258 20.51 18.24 -4.65
N ARG A 259 19.50 18.27 -3.78
CA ARG A 259 19.44 17.37 -2.60
C ARG A 259 18.89 15.97 -2.86
N GLY A 260 18.11 15.77 -3.93
CA GLY A 260 17.45 14.49 -4.23
C GLY A 260 18.03 13.71 -5.41
N SER A 261 18.59 14.36 -6.43
CA SER A 261 18.72 13.71 -7.74
C SER A 261 20.01 12.91 -7.97
N LYS A 262 21.16 13.33 -7.41
CA LYS A 262 22.45 12.64 -7.63
C LYS A 262 22.70 11.51 -6.62
N ASP A 263 22.36 11.72 -5.35
CA ASP A 263 22.66 10.75 -4.29
C ASP A 263 21.58 9.64 -4.17
N LEU A 264 20.33 9.92 -4.57
CA LEU A 264 19.26 8.90 -4.60
C LEU A 264 19.16 8.15 -5.94
N GLY A 265 19.81 8.65 -7.01
CA GLY A 265 19.67 8.13 -8.37
C GLY A 265 18.27 8.34 -8.99
N ILE A 266 17.51 9.29 -8.45
CA ILE A 266 16.11 9.57 -8.78
C ILE A 266 16.05 10.94 -9.47
N PRO A 267 16.07 11.02 -10.81
CA PRO A 267 15.95 12.31 -11.50
C PRO A 267 14.61 12.96 -11.15
N THR A 268 14.66 14.18 -10.62
CA THR A 268 13.50 14.99 -10.28
C THR A 268 13.37 16.19 -11.20
N ALA A 269 12.16 16.44 -11.67
CA ALA A 269 11.77 17.61 -12.45
C ALA A 269 11.06 18.60 -11.53
N ASN A 270 11.46 19.86 -11.59
CA ASN A 270 10.79 20.94 -10.85
C ASN A 270 9.99 21.77 -11.85
N LEU A 271 8.80 22.21 -11.44
CA LEU A 271 7.99 23.14 -12.22
C LEU A 271 7.81 24.45 -11.43
N PRO A 272 7.66 25.59 -12.13
CA PRO A 272 7.34 26.86 -11.49
C PRO A 272 5.97 26.79 -10.81
N VAL A 273 5.90 27.25 -9.56
CA VAL A 273 4.67 27.38 -8.79
C VAL A 273 4.23 28.85 -8.83
N SER A 274 2.95 29.09 -9.14
CA SER A 274 2.37 30.44 -9.14
C SER A 274 0.96 30.42 -8.54
N PRO A 275 0.60 31.37 -7.66
CA PRO A 275 -0.76 31.48 -7.13
C PRO A 275 -1.85 31.58 -8.22
N THR A 276 -1.52 32.13 -9.39
CA THR A 276 -2.47 32.26 -10.50
C THR A 276 -2.64 30.97 -11.29
N ALA A 277 -1.55 30.25 -11.56
CA ALA A 277 -1.58 29.03 -12.38
C ALA A 277 -1.94 27.78 -11.57
N THR A 278 -1.60 27.76 -10.28
CA THR A 278 -1.77 26.63 -9.37
C THR A 278 -2.36 27.06 -8.03
N PRO A 279 -3.53 27.72 -7.99
CA PRO A 279 -4.13 28.23 -6.75
C PRO A 279 -4.49 27.11 -5.75
N TRP A 280 -4.72 25.90 -6.26
CA TRP A 280 -5.01 24.73 -5.46
C TRP A 280 -3.81 24.25 -4.63
N LEU A 281 -2.58 24.64 -4.98
CA LEU A 281 -1.41 24.27 -4.19
C LEU A 281 -1.50 24.81 -2.76
N ASP A 282 -2.09 25.98 -2.52
CA ASP A 282 -2.14 26.52 -1.15
C ASP A 282 -3.11 25.76 -0.23
N THR A 283 -4.06 25.01 -0.80
CA THR A 283 -5.09 24.29 -0.04
C THR A 283 -4.79 22.79 0.11
N LEU A 284 -3.87 22.26 -0.69
CA LEU A 284 -3.48 20.85 -0.59
C LEU A 284 -2.57 20.58 0.62
N PRO A 285 -2.74 19.44 1.31
CA PRO A 285 -1.76 18.97 2.29
C PRO A 285 -0.32 18.90 1.75
N SER A 286 0.68 19.00 2.63
CA SER A 286 2.04 18.60 2.28
C SER A 286 2.17 17.09 2.29
N GLY A 287 2.81 16.55 1.25
CA GLY A 287 2.99 15.11 1.11
C GLY A 287 3.18 14.66 -0.32
N VAL A 288 2.96 13.37 -0.53
CA VAL A 288 3.21 12.67 -1.79
C VAL A 288 1.90 12.43 -2.53
N TYR A 289 1.91 12.79 -3.79
CA TYR A 289 0.83 12.66 -4.76
C TYR A 289 1.28 11.81 -5.93
N PHE A 290 0.34 11.37 -6.77
CA PHE A 290 0.65 10.61 -7.97
C PHE A 290 -0.27 10.97 -9.13
N GLY A 291 0.15 10.58 -10.32
CA GLY A 291 -0.62 10.78 -11.53
C GLY A 291 0.19 10.57 -12.80
N TRP A 292 -0.13 11.33 -13.83
CA TRP A 292 0.54 11.27 -15.12
C TRP A 292 1.32 12.54 -15.42
N ALA A 293 2.52 12.38 -15.95
CA ALA A 293 3.34 13.42 -16.54
C ALA A 293 3.30 13.30 -18.06
N SER A 294 3.14 14.43 -18.73
CA SER A 294 3.20 14.59 -20.18
C SER A 294 4.41 15.46 -20.51
N LEU A 295 5.34 14.94 -21.31
CA LEU A 295 6.60 15.59 -21.66
C LEU A 295 6.68 15.85 -23.16
N ARG A 296 6.97 17.09 -23.56
CA ARG A 296 7.28 17.46 -24.94
C ARG A 296 8.77 17.29 -25.22
N LEU A 297 9.24 16.04 -25.25
CA LEU A 297 10.63 15.76 -25.60
C LEU A 297 10.88 16.16 -27.07
N PRO A 298 12.05 16.73 -27.41
CA PRO A 298 12.38 17.00 -28.81
C PRO A 298 12.63 15.68 -29.55
N PRO A 299 12.35 15.58 -30.87
CA PRO A 299 12.60 14.37 -31.66
C PRO A 299 14.05 13.85 -31.61
N SER A 300 15.01 14.72 -31.28
CA SER A 300 16.42 14.37 -31.10
C SER A 300 16.75 13.73 -29.74
N HIS A 301 15.82 13.76 -28.78
CA HIS A 301 16.02 13.17 -27.46
C HIS A 301 15.98 11.64 -27.56
N PRO A 302 16.92 10.89 -26.95
CA PRO A 302 16.99 9.43 -27.08
C PRO A 302 15.75 8.70 -26.55
N ASP A 303 15.07 9.27 -25.55
CA ASP A 303 13.80 8.75 -25.01
C ASP A 303 12.54 9.33 -25.67
N TYR A 304 12.64 9.98 -26.84
CA TYR A 304 11.49 10.51 -27.56
C TYR A 304 10.54 9.38 -28.01
N ALA A 305 9.34 9.34 -27.42
CA ALA A 305 8.32 8.33 -27.72
C ALA A 305 6.92 8.94 -27.53
N PRO A 306 6.46 9.80 -28.44
CA PRO A 306 5.19 10.50 -28.29
C PRO A 306 4.00 9.55 -28.44
N VAL A 307 2.88 9.94 -27.85
CA VAL A 307 1.58 9.33 -28.13
C VAL A 307 1.19 9.58 -29.59
N PRO A 308 0.62 8.59 -30.31
CA PRO A 308 0.13 8.80 -31.67
C PRO A 308 -0.81 10.00 -31.78
N GLY A 309 -0.53 10.93 -32.70
CA GLY A 309 -1.31 12.15 -32.88
C GLY A 309 -1.01 13.29 -31.89
N SER A 310 0.02 13.15 -31.04
CA SER A 310 0.48 14.20 -30.13
C SER A 310 2.00 14.42 -30.24
N ALA A 311 2.48 15.58 -29.82
CA ALA A 311 3.91 15.85 -29.65
C ALA A 311 4.44 15.45 -28.25
N TYR A 312 3.57 14.89 -27.40
CA TYR A 312 3.86 14.61 -26.01
C TYR A 312 3.96 13.10 -25.72
N SER A 313 4.88 12.74 -24.83
CA SER A 313 5.01 11.41 -24.23
C SER A 313 4.35 11.36 -22.86
N LEU A 314 3.62 10.30 -22.55
CA LEU A 314 2.98 10.10 -21.25
C LEU A 314 3.75 9.11 -20.37
N PHE A 315 3.92 9.48 -19.10
CA PHE A 315 4.61 8.66 -18.11
C PHE A 315 3.90 8.71 -16.75
N PRO A 316 3.84 7.60 -16.00
CA PRO A 316 3.40 7.64 -14.61
C PRO A 316 4.40 8.46 -13.78
N MET A 317 3.91 9.17 -12.77
CA MET A 317 4.74 9.98 -11.88
C MET A 317 4.27 9.92 -10.42
N VAL A 318 5.21 10.20 -9.52
CA VAL A 318 4.92 10.66 -8.16
C VAL A 318 5.38 12.11 -8.03
N MET A 319 4.76 12.85 -7.13
CA MET A 319 5.09 14.25 -6.88
C MET A 319 5.10 14.53 -5.38
N SER A 320 6.16 15.16 -4.89
CA SER A 320 6.21 15.72 -3.54
C SER A 320 5.75 17.16 -3.58
N ILE A 321 4.78 17.52 -2.74
CA ILE A 321 4.38 18.90 -2.51
C ILE A 321 4.72 19.26 -1.06
N GLY A 322 5.58 20.26 -0.88
CA GLY A 322 6.08 20.65 0.43
C GLY A 322 6.43 22.13 0.49
N TYR A 323 6.91 22.60 1.63
CA TYR A 323 7.48 23.94 1.75
C TYR A 323 8.98 23.90 1.50
N ASN A 324 9.49 24.87 0.75
CA ASN A 324 10.91 24.91 0.42
C ASN A 324 11.73 25.54 1.57
N PRO A 325 12.64 24.78 2.22
CA PRO A 325 13.46 25.30 3.32
C PRO A 325 14.41 26.43 2.91
N PHE A 326 14.88 26.45 1.65
CA PHE A 326 15.77 27.50 1.14
C PHE A 326 15.10 28.87 1.08
N TYR A 327 13.78 28.91 0.87
CA TYR A 327 12.98 30.13 0.92
C TYR A 327 12.32 30.33 2.29
N LYS A 328 12.95 29.87 3.37
CA LYS A 328 12.41 29.98 4.75
C LYS A 328 10.99 29.41 4.90
N ASN A 329 10.65 28.39 4.10
CA ASN A 329 9.32 27.76 4.07
C ASN A 329 8.17 28.73 3.74
N THR A 330 8.41 29.81 2.97
CA THR A 330 7.34 30.72 2.55
C THR A 330 6.76 30.40 1.18
N VAL A 331 7.40 29.51 0.42
CA VAL A 331 7.00 29.11 -0.94
C VAL A 331 6.84 27.60 -0.98
N ARG A 332 5.72 27.11 -1.56
CA ARG A 332 5.53 25.68 -1.83
C ARG A 332 6.35 25.25 -3.04
N SER A 333 6.95 24.07 -2.98
CA SER A 333 7.58 23.39 -4.11
C SER A 333 6.71 22.20 -4.56
N ALA A 334 6.78 21.91 -5.86
CA ALA A 334 6.22 20.71 -6.46
C ALA A 334 7.35 19.98 -7.18
N GLU A 335 7.84 18.90 -6.57
CA GLU A 335 8.96 18.10 -7.07
C GLU A 335 8.42 16.82 -7.69
N VAL A 336 8.59 16.66 -9.00
CA VAL A 336 8.06 15.52 -9.74
C VAL A 336 9.15 14.48 -9.94
N HIS A 337 8.82 13.23 -9.65
CA HIS A 337 9.61 12.08 -10.08
C HIS A 337 8.83 11.27 -11.12
N VAL A 338 9.32 11.30 -12.35
CA VAL A 338 8.77 10.49 -13.44
C VAL A 338 9.24 9.05 -13.26
N LEU A 339 8.31 8.09 -13.28
CA LEU A 339 8.59 6.67 -13.02
C LEU A 339 9.18 5.95 -14.24
N ARG A 340 10.15 6.59 -14.89
CA ARG A 340 10.93 6.09 -16.02
C ARG A 340 12.39 6.49 -15.85
N LYS A 341 13.30 5.59 -16.20
CA LYS A 341 14.71 5.93 -16.34
C LYS A 341 14.92 6.58 -17.70
N PHE A 342 15.50 7.77 -17.71
CA PHE A 342 15.89 8.48 -18.92
C PHE A 342 17.40 8.30 -19.16
N SER A 343 17.76 8.20 -20.43
CA SER A 343 19.15 8.09 -20.89
C SER A 343 19.84 9.45 -21.05
N ALA A 344 19.07 10.54 -21.04
CA ALA A 344 19.54 11.92 -21.03
C ALA A 344 18.62 12.80 -20.15
N ASP A 345 19.10 13.99 -19.78
CA ASP A 345 18.27 14.98 -19.11
C ASP A 345 17.30 15.68 -20.09
N PHE A 346 16.23 16.24 -19.53
CA PHE A 346 15.16 16.91 -20.28
C PHE A 346 14.85 18.29 -19.72
N TYR A 347 15.87 19.01 -19.23
CA TYR A 347 15.68 20.39 -18.76
C TYR A 347 15.18 21.31 -19.88
N GLY A 348 14.34 22.28 -19.53
CA GLY A 348 13.79 23.25 -20.46
C GLY A 348 12.66 22.72 -21.35
N VAL A 349 12.33 21.43 -21.32
CA VAL A 349 11.16 20.91 -22.06
C VAL A 349 9.87 21.30 -21.35
N THR A 350 8.78 21.41 -22.11
CA THR A 350 7.43 21.59 -21.54
C THR A 350 6.97 20.30 -20.87
N MET A 351 6.57 20.41 -19.60
CA MET A 351 5.96 19.35 -18.82
C MET A 351 4.56 19.74 -18.37
N ARG A 352 3.64 18.79 -18.43
CA ARG A 352 2.26 18.88 -17.94
C ARG A 352 1.97 17.75 -16.98
N LEU A 353 1.22 18.02 -15.93
CA LEU A 353 0.92 17.06 -14.86
C LEU A 353 -0.58 16.94 -14.68
N GLY A 354 -1.05 15.70 -14.57
CA GLY A 354 -2.42 15.34 -14.17
C GLY A 354 -2.34 14.58 -12.87
N ILE A 355 -2.67 15.25 -11.76
CA ILE A 355 -2.49 14.75 -10.40
C ILE A 355 -3.80 14.08 -9.99
N LEU A 356 -3.77 12.78 -9.71
CA LEU A 356 -4.98 11.95 -9.59
C LEU A 356 -5.33 11.57 -8.15
N GLY A 357 -4.40 11.73 -7.21
CA GLY A 357 -4.65 11.37 -5.82
C GLY A 357 -3.48 11.64 -4.90
N PHE A 358 -3.77 11.52 -3.60
CA PHE A 358 -2.83 11.65 -2.49
C PHE A 358 -2.42 10.27 -1.97
N ILE A 359 -1.13 10.03 -1.83
CA ILE A 359 -0.58 8.78 -1.29
C ILE A 359 -0.42 8.88 0.24
N ARG A 360 0.22 9.95 0.72
CA ARG A 360 0.54 10.13 2.15
C ARG A 360 1.04 11.53 2.48
N GLU A 361 1.04 11.86 3.76
CA GLU A 361 1.66 13.06 4.31
C GLU A 361 3.20 13.05 4.16
N GLU A 362 3.78 14.24 4.18
CA GLU A 362 5.23 14.43 4.30
C GLU A 362 5.74 13.81 5.61
N LYS A 363 6.96 13.26 5.59
CA LYS A 363 7.55 12.60 6.74
C LYS A 363 8.98 13.04 6.95
N ASP A 364 9.38 13.08 8.22
CA ASP A 364 10.76 13.20 8.62
C ASP A 364 11.43 11.82 8.66
N TYR A 365 12.69 11.75 8.21
CA TYR A 365 13.46 10.50 8.16
C TYR A 365 14.73 10.62 9.01
N LYS A 366 15.02 9.59 9.81
CA LYS A 366 16.24 9.50 10.62
C LYS A 366 17.43 8.86 9.87
N GLY A 367 17.32 8.65 8.56
CA GLY A 367 18.34 8.00 7.72
C GLY A 367 17.93 7.91 6.25
N LEU A 368 18.92 7.79 5.36
CA LEU A 368 18.74 7.79 3.91
C LEU A 368 17.99 6.55 3.41
N GLU A 369 18.27 5.39 4.00
CA GLU A 369 17.67 4.11 3.62
C GLU A 369 16.16 4.09 3.89
N ALA A 370 15.73 4.68 5.01
CA ALA A 370 14.33 4.79 5.36
C ALA A 370 13.57 5.74 4.40
N LEU A 371 14.24 6.81 3.95
CA LEU A 371 13.71 7.72 2.94
C LEU A 371 13.56 7.00 1.59
N ILE A 372 14.61 6.32 1.12
CA ILE A 372 14.60 5.57 -0.14
C ILE A 372 13.48 4.53 -0.15
N ALA A 373 13.41 3.71 0.90
CA ALA A 373 12.38 2.66 0.99
C ALA A 373 10.95 3.23 0.93
N ASP A 374 10.73 4.39 1.55
CA ASP A 374 9.43 5.05 1.51
C ASP A 374 9.11 5.64 0.12
N ILE A 375 10.11 6.19 -0.59
CA ILE A 375 9.96 6.70 -1.96
C ILE A 375 9.68 5.55 -2.94
N GLU A 376 10.42 4.45 -2.83
CA GLU A 376 10.20 3.25 -3.65
C GLU A 376 8.78 2.71 -3.46
N PHE A 377 8.30 2.73 -2.21
CA PHE A 377 6.93 2.34 -1.91
C PHE A 377 5.90 3.31 -2.50
N ASP A 378 6.13 4.63 -2.45
CA ASP A 378 5.26 5.61 -3.11
C ASP A 378 5.18 5.37 -4.63
N CYS A 379 6.33 5.08 -5.26
CA CYS A 379 6.39 4.75 -6.68
C CYS A 379 5.59 3.48 -7.00
N GLU A 380 5.63 2.47 -6.13
CA GLU A 380 4.86 1.25 -6.31
C GLU A 380 3.35 1.48 -6.16
N VAL A 381 2.95 2.25 -5.16
CA VAL A 381 1.55 2.66 -4.97
C VAL A 381 1.03 3.38 -6.22
N ALA A 382 1.82 4.30 -6.78
CA ALA A 382 1.48 5.01 -8.00
C ALA A 382 1.33 4.05 -9.18
N ARG A 383 2.32 3.19 -9.46
CA ARG A 383 2.23 2.20 -10.56
C ARG A 383 0.98 1.34 -10.45
N LYS A 384 0.77 0.72 -9.29
CA LYS A 384 -0.38 -0.17 -9.05
C LYS A 384 -1.72 0.56 -9.16
N SER A 385 -1.79 1.79 -8.69
CA SER A 385 -3.01 2.59 -8.78
C SER A 385 -3.33 2.98 -10.21
N LEU A 386 -2.31 3.31 -11.02
CA LEU A 386 -2.43 3.79 -12.40
C LEU A 386 -2.59 2.67 -13.45
N GLU A 387 -2.23 1.42 -13.13
CA GLU A 387 -2.46 0.24 -14.00
C GLU A 387 -3.95 -0.13 -14.15
N ARG A 388 -4.83 0.40 -13.30
CA ARG A 388 -6.27 0.08 -13.36
C ARG A 388 -6.94 0.83 -14.52
N ALA A 389 -7.87 0.18 -15.21
CA ALA A 389 -8.60 0.71 -16.37
C ALA A 389 -9.09 2.17 -16.21
N ALA A 390 -9.75 2.52 -15.11
CA ALA A 390 -10.27 3.87 -14.86
C ALA A 390 -9.20 4.93 -14.45
N TRP A 391 -7.96 4.51 -14.28
CA TRP A 391 -6.81 5.34 -13.87
C TRP A 391 -5.72 5.42 -14.95
N MET A 392 -5.80 4.55 -15.96
CA MET A 392 -4.90 4.47 -17.10
C MET A 392 -5.45 5.31 -18.27
N PRO A 393 -4.62 6.16 -18.91
CA PRO A 393 -4.99 6.90 -20.12
C PRO A 393 -5.35 5.94 -21.24
N ARG A 394 -6.34 6.33 -22.05
CA ARG A 394 -6.77 5.58 -23.24
C ARG A 394 -5.64 5.40 -24.25
N GLU A 395 -4.69 6.33 -24.25
CA GLU A 395 -3.57 6.40 -25.17
C GLU A 395 -2.39 5.52 -24.76
N VAL A 396 -2.40 4.97 -23.54
CA VAL A 396 -1.27 4.20 -22.98
C VAL A 396 -1.55 2.70 -22.97
N GLY A 397 -2.80 2.26 -22.85
CA GLY A 397 -3.15 0.83 -22.84
C GLY A 397 -4.57 0.53 -23.28
N GLU A 398 -4.80 -0.68 -23.80
CA GLU A 398 -6.05 -1.09 -24.46
C GLU A 398 -7.29 -1.00 -23.56
N GLU A 399 -7.12 -1.18 -22.24
CA GLU A 399 -8.20 -1.10 -21.25
C GLU A 399 -8.33 0.28 -20.57
N GLY A 400 -7.47 1.24 -20.93
CA GLY A 400 -7.45 2.56 -20.32
C GLY A 400 -8.70 3.36 -20.66
N THR A 401 -9.29 4.03 -19.67
CA THR A 401 -10.50 4.85 -19.86
C THR A 401 -10.36 6.28 -19.34
N LEU A 402 -9.27 6.61 -18.64
CA LEU A 402 -9.00 7.95 -18.12
C LEU A 402 -8.86 8.96 -19.28
N ASP A 403 -9.59 10.07 -19.19
CA ASP A 403 -9.44 11.18 -20.12
C ASP A 403 -8.17 11.99 -19.82
N CYS A 404 -7.29 12.09 -20.81
CA CYS A 404 -6.03 12.83 -20.72
C CYS A 404 -5.95 13.98 -21.74
N GLY A 405 -7.07 14.44 -22.30
CA GLY A 405 -7.09 15.51 -23.31
C GLY A 405 -6.36 16.79 -22.87
N TRP A 406 -6.44 17.16 -21.58
CA TRP A 406 -5.70 18.30 -21.04
C TRP A 406 -4.17 18.11 -21.10
N LEU A 407 -3.68 16.89 -20.85
CA LEU A 407 -2.25 16.56 -20.86
C LEU A 407 -1.67 16.53 -22.28
N LEU A 408 -2.48 16.13 -23.25
CA LEU A 408 -2.08 15.91 -24.63
C LEU A 408 -2.48 17.03 -25.60
N ARG A 409 -3.13 18.10 -25.11
CA ARG A 409 -3.58 19.22 -25.96
C ARG A 409 -2.45 19.77 -26.85
N PRO A 410 -2.73 20.27 -28.06
CA PRO A 410 -1.75 20.99 -28.85
C PRO A 410 -1.09 22.11 -28.03
N GLY A 411 0.19 22.38 -28.27
CA GLY A 411 0.82 23.58 -27.73
C GLY A 411 0.26 24.80 -28.45
N GLY A 412 0.07 25.92 -27.74
CA GLY A 412 -0.21 27.19 -28.41
C GLY A 412 0.99 27.60 -29.25
N GLU A 413 0.83 27.71 -30.56
CA GLU A 413 1.75 28.45 -31.42
C GLU A 413 1.27 29.92 -31.46
N GLU A 414 2.21 30.86 -31.30
CA GLU A 414 2.07 32.33 -31.42
C GLU A 414 1.54 33.14 -30.20
N GLU A 415 2.40 33.38 -29.21
CA GLU A 415 2.48 34.67 -28.49
C GLU A 415 3.95 35.11 -28.46
N GLY A 416 4.42 35.68 -29.58
CA GLY A 416 5.84 36.02 -29.72
C GLY A 416 6.25 36.49 -31.11
N LYS A 417 5.40 37.21 -31.82
CA LYS A 417 5.84 38.17 -32.83
C LYS A 417 5.57 39.54 -32.24
N GLY A 418 6.64 40.21 -31.83
CA GLY A 418 6.57 41.58 -31.37
C GLY A 418 5.92 42.45 -32.44
N GLU A 419 4.94 43.25 -32.04
CA GLU A 419 4.63 44.46 -32.79
C GLU A 419 5.88 45.34 -32.75
N GLU A 420 6.56 45.39 -33.90
CA GLU A 420 7.52 46.42 -34.25
C GLU A 420 6.91 47.79 -33.95
N GLY A 421 7.64 48.59 -33.16
CA GLY A 421 7.29 49.97 -32.88
C GLY A 421 7.08 50.73 -34.18
N LYS A 422 5.84 51.15 -34.44
CA LYS A 422 5.57 52.23 -35.37
C LYS A 422 6.14 53.51 -34.78
N GLY A 423 7.14 54.05 -35.46
CA GLY A 423 7.74 55.35 -35.14
C GLY A 423 6.70 56.46 -35.11
N GLU A 424 6.77 57.26 -34.06
CA GLU A 424 6.24 58.63 -34.07
C GLU A 424 7.16 59.47 -34.96
N GLU A 425 6.74 59.71 -36.20
CA GLU A 425 7.16 60.89 -36.94
C GLU A 425 6.51 62.12 -36.30
N GLY A 426 7.34 62.96 -35.71
CA GLY A 426 6.96 64.31 -35.34
C GLY A 426 6.54 65.12 -36.56
N LYS A 427 5.46 65.87 -36.43
CA LYS A 427 5.16 67.02 -37.29
C LYS A 427 4.98 68.24 -36.41
N GLU A 428 5.95 69.13 -36.52
CA GLU A 428 5.82 70.58 -36.32
C GLU A 428 4.59 71.09 -37.09
N THR A 429 3.69 71.81 -36.42
CA THR A 429 3.38 73.24 -36.65
C THR A 429 2.23 73.70 -35.76
#